data_AF-A0A258FHA5-F1
#
_entry.id   AF-A0A258FHA5-F1
#
_cell.length_a   1.000
_cell.length_b   1.000
_cell.length_c   1.000
_cell.angle_alpha   90.00
_cell.angle_beta   90.00
_cell.angle_gamma   90.00
#
_symmetry.space_group_name_H-M   'P 1'
#
loop_
_entity.id
_entity.type
_entity.pdbx_description
1 polymer ?
#
loop_
_entity_poly.entity_id
_entity_poly.type
_entity_poly.pdbx_seq_one_letter_code
_entity_poly.pdbx_strand_id
1 'polypeptide(L)'
;MSALLLALLTKSALIAGLGLALSAFVARRAVDRSDILRATVVILLVLPLVMAFGPSLRLALLPPVETVAAVATPLWTGTIRPTEGLSLSGAVMVPSPAELLAMIWSLGAVLVAGRFALGVWTLARWTATGRAVETSAWTRALADHTGPRRPPVLRLSDATPGPLSWGLPPGVVLLDRATLARPETAQAVIAHEMGHLRRRDWLFLVLSRLALALFWFNPLVWVLHRALIDRSEEAADAAALRHVDRTTYARALIGLATRTAPTPLAAAAMAARGTPLKQRIAHIMSETPGRRRPALIVAAVAGLAVVATPIAAFELASRAPQVPFAALAPVPPTPPAPPRQVAYAPPAPPAPPVSITTLAPPAPPAPPAPPAPPADGRGVWVYSGDDVRSARERGAAREEARADREDIQAQARAARADALARADAARADAQSRARAAADHARVAGEHARLAGDQARQHARVAMRSAERAMADARVEMRRGAEEMRRGADHMRQEGRRLADPAYRAEQIEENRRRGNTVTDAELRALGPRLIEQADDLERQAEQMAAQAADAG
;
A
#
# COMPACT_ATOMS: atom_id res chain seq x y z
N MET A 1 15.09 -16.93 -10.55
CA MET A 1 14.02 -16.00 -10.14
C MET A 1 12.99 -16.66 -9.22
N SER A 2 12.41 -17.82 -9.57
CA SER A 2 11.42 -18.53 -8.75
C SER A 2 11.87 -18.82 -7.31
N ALA A 3 13.09 -19.34 -7.13
CA ALA A 3 13.66 -19.59 -5.79
C ALA A 3 13.85 -18.30 -4.96
N LEU A 4 14.21 -17.20 -5.62
CA LEU A 4 14.41 -15.90 -4.97
C LEU A 4 13.07 -15.29 -4.51
N LEU A 5 12.02 -15.39 -5.32
CA LEU A 5 10.67 -14.94 -4.94
C LEU A 5 10.08 -15.76 -3.79
N LEU A 6 10.27 -17.09 -3.81
CA LEU A 6 9.85 -17.95 -2.72
C LEU A 6 10.61 -17.64 -1.42
N ALA A 7 11.92 -17.43 -1.52
CA ALA A 7 12.72 -16.99 -0.38
C ALA A 7 12.24 -15.63 0.14
N LEU A 8 12.02 -14.63 -0.72
CA LEU A 8 11.50 -13.33 -0.32
C LEU A 8 10.11 -13.45 0.34
N LEU A 9 9.21 -14.28 -0.19
CA LEU A 9 7.90 -14.53 0.40
C LEU A 9 8.02 -15.09 1.82
N THR A 10 8.75 -16.19 2.00
CA THR A 10 8.89 -16.84 3.30
C THR A 10 9.58 -15.94 4.31
N LYS A 11 10.70 -15.29 3.93
CA LYS A 11 11.48 -14.41 4.82
C LYS A 11 10.67 -13.17 5.22
N SER A 12 10.02 -12.52 4.25
CA SER A 12 9.18 -11.34 4.54
C SER A 12 7.93 -11.70 5.34
N ALA A 13 7.32 -12.88 5.12
CA ALA A 13 6.17 -13.35 5.90
C ALA A 13 6.55 -13.63 7.36
N LEU A 14 7.70 -14.25 7.62
CA LEU A 14 8.20 -14.49 8.97
C LEU A 14 8.47 -13.18 9.72
N ILE A 15 9.16 -12.22 9.08
CA ILE A 15 9.46 -10.91 9.68
C ILE A 15 8.17 -10.13 9.95
N ALA A 16 7.26 -10.04 8.98
CA ALA A 16 5.99 -9.34 9.13
C ALA A 16 5.12 -10.00 10.21
N GLY A 17 5.02 -11.33 10.22
CA GLY A 17 4.26 -12.10 11.18
C GLY A 17 4.79 -11.95 12.60
N LEU A 18 6.12 -12.07 12.80
CA LEU A 18 6.74 -11.88 14.11
C LEU A 18 6.60 -10.45 14.61
N GLY A 19 6.81 -9.45 13.75
CA GLY A 19 6.61 -8.05 14.10
C GLY A 19 5.17 -7.73 14.52
N LEU A 20 4.18 -8.26 13.78
CA LEU A 20 2.76 -8.18 14.13
C LEU A 20 2.48 -8.84 15.49
N ALA A 21 2.96 -10.06 15.72
CA ALA A 21 2.78 -10.78 16.97
C ALA A 21 3.42 -10.04 18.16
N LEU A 22 4.66 -9.57 18.01
CA LEU A 22 5.34 -8.79 19.05
C LEU A 22 4.56 -7.52 19.39
N SER A 23 4.05 -6.81 18.36
CA SER A 23 3.22 -5.62 18.60
C SER A 23 1.91 -5.96 19.34
N ALA A 24 1.30 -7.11 19.08
CA ALA A 24 0.03 -7.50 19.68
C ALA A 24 0.20 -7.98 21.13
N PHE A 25 1.22 -8.79 21.41
CA PHE A 25 1.36 -9.50 22.68
C PHE A 25 2.36 -8.88 23.66
N VAL A 26 3.41 -8.21 23.17
CA VAL A 26 4.50 -7.70 24.03
C VAL A 26 4.25 -6.24 24.43
N ALA A 27 3.73 -5.42 23.51
CA ALA A 27 3.52 -4.01 23.75
C ALA A 27 2.14 -3.71 24.33
N ARG A 28 2.13 -3.03 25.49
CA ARG A 28 0.91 -2.64 26.21
C ARG A 28 0.40 -1.24 25.85
N ARG A 29 1.29 -0.30 25.49
CA ARG A 29 0.92 1.05 25.05
C ARG A 29 0.80 1.13 23.53
N ALA A 30 -0.12 1.93 23.01
CA ALA A 30 -0.22 2.25 21.59
C ALA A 30 1.11 2.71 20.96
N VAL A 31 1.85 3.57 21.66
CA VAL A 31 3.17 4.07 21.20
C VAL A 31 4.17 2.92 21.04
N ASP A 32 4.29 2.04 22.02
CA ASP A 32 5.24 0.91 21.98
C ASP A 32 4.89 -0.05 20.84
N ARG A 33 3.59 -0.29 20.60
CA ARG A 33 3.11 -1.10 19.46
C ARG A 33 3.52 -0.48 18.14
N SER A 34 3.33 0.84 18.00
CA SER A 34 3.70 1.56 16.78
C SER A 34 5.21 1.49 16.51
N ASP A 35 6.06 1.57 17.54
CA ASP A 35 7.51 1.54 17.38
C ASP A 35 8.03 0.15 16.94
N ILE A 36 7.43 -0.94 17.45
CA ILE A 36 7.73 -2.30 16.98
C ILE A 36 7.36 -2.47 15.51
N LEU A 37 6.18 -1.99 15.08
CA LEU A 37 5.76 -2.08 13.69
C LEU A 37 6.65 -1.24 12.77
N ARG A 38 7.09 -0.05 13.21
CA ARG A 38 8.06 0.78 12.49
C ARG A 38 9.38 0.06 12.28
N ALA A 39 9.93 -0.55 13.33
CA ALA A 39 11.15 -1.33 13.23
C ALA A 39 10.99 -2.51 12.26
N THR A 40 9.84 -3.19 12.31
CA THR A 40 9.50 -4.29 11.39
C THR A 40 9.51 -3.85 9.93
N VAL A 41 8.92 -2.68 9.62
CA VAL A 41 8.94 -2.09 8.28
C VAL A 41 10.37 -1.78 7.82
N VAL A 42 11.20 -1.20 8.69
CA VAL A 42 12.61 -0.90 8.36
C VAL A 42 13.38 -2.19 8.07
N ILE A 43 13.21 -3.23 8.89
CA ILE A 43 13.87 -4.53 8.69
C ILE A 43 13.43 -5.17 7.35
N LEU A 44 12.15 -5.09 7.00
CA LEU A 44 11.65 -5.57 5.70
C LEU A 44 12.29 -4.82 4.52
N LEU A 45 12.49 -3.50 4.62
CA LEU A 45 13.14 -2.73 3.56
C LEU A 45 14.64 -3.03 3.42
N VAL A 46 15.29 -3.39 4.53
CA VAL A 46 16.70 -3.77 4.57
C VAL A 46 16.91 -5.22 4.10
N LEU A 47 15.90 -6.09 4.20
CA LEU A 47 16.00 -7.51 3.83
C LEU A 47 16.56 -7.76 2.42
N PRO A 48 16.06 -7.12 1.33
CA PRO A 48 16.62 -7.33 -0.01
C PRO A 48 18.09 -6.93 -0.11
N LEU A 49 18.50 -5.87 0.60
CA LEU A 49 19.89 -5.41 0.64
C LEU A 49 20.78 -6.45 1.34
N VAL A 50 20.32 -6.99 2.46
CA VAL A 50 21.04 -8.06 3.19
C VAL A 50 21.12 -9.33 2.35
N MET A 51 20.09 -9.67 1.59
CA MET A 51 20.15 -10.83 0.69
C MET A 51 21.08 -10.61 -0.50
N ALA A 52 21.18 -9.39 -1.02
CA ALA A 52 22.02 -9.07 -2.16
C ALA A 52 23.51 -8.97 -1.80
N PHE A 53 23.83 -8.45 -0.60
CA PHE A 53 25.21 -8.12 -0.20
C PHE A 53 25.71 -8.90 1.02
N GLY A 54 24.84 -9.67 1.68
CA GLY A 54 25.20 -10.44 2.87
C GLY A 54 25.94 -11.75 2.55
N PRO A 55 26.71 -12.29 3.51
CA PRO A 55 27.35 -13.59 3.35
C PRO A 55 26.27 -14.69 3.27
N SER A 56 26.30 -15.48 2.18
CA SER A 56 25.40 -16.62 2.01
C SER A 56 25.99 -17.87 2.65
N LEU A 57 25.28 -18.47 3.62
CA LEU A 57 25.58 -19.79 4.14
C LEU A 57 24.73 -20.81 3.39
N ARG A 58 25.38 -21.61 2.54
CA ARG A 58 24.72 -22.67 1.76
C ARG A 58 24.75 -23.98 2.53
N LEU A 59 23.57 -24.42 2.99
CA LEU A 59 23.40 -25.73 3.60
C LEU A 59 22.91 -26.71 2.53
N ALA A 60 23.77 -27.65 2.13
CA ALA A 60 23.50 -28.65 1.11
C ALA A 60 22.71 -29.86 1.67
N LEU A 61 21.48 -29.60 2.11
CA LEU A 61 20.59 -30.58 2.76
C LEU A 61 19.64 -31.28 1.77
N LEU A 62 19.43 -30.71 0.57
CA LEU A 62 18.51 -31.25 -0.42
C LEU A 62 19.21 -32.27 -1.34
N PRO A 63 18.54 -33.38 -1.71
CA PRO A 63 19.06 -34.31 -2.71
C PRO A 63 19.24 -33.61 -4.07
N PRO A 64 20.20 -34.07 -4.90
CA PRO A 64 20.39 -33.52 -6.24
C PRO A 64 19.11 -33.71 -7.05
N VAL A 65 18.52 -32.61 -7.52
CA VAL A 65 17.41 -32.63 -8.46
C VAL A 65 18.02 -32.56 -9.85
N GLU A 66 17.73 -33.55 -10.70
CA GLU A 66 18.08 -33.49 -12.11
C GLU A 66 17.35 -32.31 -12.76
N THR A 67 18.10 -31.26 -13.09
CA THR A 67 17.56 -30.14 -13.83
C THR A 67 17.54 -30.52 -15.30
N VAL A 68 16.38 -30.92 -15.80
CA VAL A 68 16.17 -31.04 -17.25
C VAL A 68 16.35 -29.63 -17.82
N ALA A 69 17.42 -29.44 -18.60
CA ALA A 69 17.67 -28.17 -19.27
C ALA A 69 16.44 -27.83 -20.14
N ALA A 70 15.72 -26.78 -19.78
CA ALA A 70 14.61 -26.29 -20.58
C ALA A 70 15.18 -25.77 -21.91
N VAL A 71 15.05 -26.56 -22.96
CA VAL A 71 15.33 -26.11 -24.33
C VAL A 71 14.34 -25.00 -24.64
N ALA A 72 14.83 -23.78 -24.86
CA ALA A 72 13.99 -22.66 -25.23
C ALA A 72 13.34 -22.94 -26.59
N THR A 73 12.04 -23.21 -26.59
CA THR A 73 11.28 -23.43 -27.82
C THR A 73 10.95 -22.09 -28.45
N PRO A 74 11.35 -21.83 -29.71
CA PRO A 74 11.01 -20.57 -30.37
C PRO A 74 9.49 -20.50 -30.64
N LEU A 75 8.86 -19.34 -30.39
CA LEU A 75 7.42 -19.12 -30.70
C LEU A 75 7.18 -19.12 -32.20
N TRP A 76 8.19 -18.72 -32.97
CA TRP A 76 8.15 -18.64 -34.41
C TRP A 76 9.55 -18.87 -34.97
N THR A 77 9.63 -19.72 -36.00
CA THR A 77 10.78 -19.83 -36.88
C THR A 77 10.25 -19.71 -38.30
N GLY A 78 10.66 -18.66 -39.01
CA GLY A 78 10.29 -18.48 -40.40
C GLY A 78 11.36 -17.73 -41.15
N THR A 79 11.68 -18.22 -42.34
CA THR A 79 12.52 -17.51 -43.31
C THR A 79 11.64 -16.54 -44.09
N ILE A 80 11.84 -15.24 -43.87
CA ILE A 80 11.28 -14.20 -44.73
C ILE A 80 12.07 -14.26 -46.05
N ARG A 81 11.40 -14.48 -47.19
CA ARG A 81 12.07 -14.44 -48.51
C ARG A 81 12.64 -13.03 -48.72
N PRO A 82 13.94 -12.87 -49.01
CA PRO A 82 14.52 -11.55 -49.22
C PRO A 82 14.10 -11.01 -50.59
N THR A 83 13.48 -9.84 -50.62
CA THR A 83 13.65 -8.90 -51.72
C THR A 83 14.87 -8.05 -51.36
N GLU A 84 15.94 -8.16 -52.14
CA GLU A 84 17.22 -7.43 -52.01
C GLU A 84 18.18 -7.87 -50.89
N GLY A 85 18.63 -9.14 -50.93
CA GLY A 85 19.96 -9.52 -50.41
C GLY A 85 20.21 -9.48 -48.88
N LEU A 86 19.23 -9.10 -48.06
CA LEU A 86 19.33 -9.14 -46.60
C LEU A 86 18.39 -10.19 -46.00
N SER A 87 18.97 -11.34 -45.62
CA SER A 87 18.29 -12.35 -44.82
C SER A 87 18.30 -11.95 -43.34
N LEU A 88 17.22 -11.33 -42.86
CA LEU A 88 17.00 -11.13 -41.43
C LEU A 88 16.27 -12.35 -40.85
N SER A 89 17.01 -13.21 -40.15
CA SER A 89 16.41 -14.28 -39.35
C SER A 89 16.15 -13.73 -37.95
N GLY A 90 14.88 -13.51 -37.61
CA GLY A 90 14.44 -13.07 -36.29
C GLY A 90 13.71 -14.21 -35.58
N ALA A 91 14.19 -14.63 -34.41
CA ALA A 91 13.45 -15.52 -33.53
C ALA A 91 12.75 -14.68 -32.45
N VAL A 92 11.41 -14.74 -32.39
CA VAL A 92 10.67 -14.27 -31.22
C VAL A 92 10.72 -15.39 -30.19
N MET A 93 11.52 -15.22 -29.15
CA MET A 93 11.64 -16.20 -28.07
C MET A 93 10.45 -16.06 -27.12
N VAL A 94 9.89 -17.17 -26.63
CA VAL A 94 8.98 -17.13 -25.48
C VAL A 94 9.78 -16.55 -24.30
N PRO A 95 9.28 -15.54 -23.58
CA PRO A 95 9.93 -15.12 -22.35
C PRO A 95 10.02 -16.30 -21.39
N SER A 96 11.17 -16.48 -20.76
CA SER A 96 11.35 -17.58 -19.80
C SER A 96 10.35 -17.43 -18.63
N PRO A 97 9.97 -18.53 -17.94
CA PRO A 97 9.10 -18.42 -16.75
C PRO A 97 9.65 -17.45 -15.69
N ALA A 98 10.97 -17.30 -15.60
CA ALA A 98 11.63 -16.34 -14.72
C ALA A 98 11.39 -14.88 -15.15
N GLU A 99 11.44 -14.59 -16.45
CA GLU A 99 11.12 -13.28 -17.02
C GLU A 99 9.64 -12.93 -16.83
N LEU A 100 8.73 -13.87 -17.09
CA LEU A 100 7.29 -13.69 -16.85
C LEU A 100 7.01 -13.33 -15.38
N LEU A 101 7.62 -14.05 -14.44
CA LEU A 101 7.50 -13.75 -13.01
C LEU A 101 8.07 -12.36 -12.65
N ALA A 102 9.21 -11.98 -13.24
CA ALA A 102 9.79 -10.65 -13.03
C ALA A 102 8.90 -9.53 -13.58
N MET A 103 8.29 -9.74 -14.75
CA MET A 103 7.32 -8.80 -15.35
C MET A 103 6.07 -8.66 -14.47
N ILE A 104 5.48 -9.76 -14.01
CA ILE A 104 4.32 -9.74 -13.10
C ILE A 104 4.67 -9.03 -11.79
N TRP A 105 5.82 -9.37 -11.19
CA TRP A 105 6.27 -8.72 -9.97
C TRP A 105 6.45 -7.20 -10.16
N SER A 106 7.10 -6.80 -11.26
CA SER A 106 7.36 -5.39 -11.59
C SER A 106 6.07 -4.63 -11.85
N LEU A 107 5.12 -5.24 -12.56
CA LEU A 107 3.81 -4.65 -12.81
C LEU A 107 3.08 -4.37 -11.49
N GLY A 108 3.03 -5.35 -10.57
CA GLY A 108 2.43 -5.15 -9.26
C GLY A 108 3.12 -4.06 -8.44
N ALA A 109 4.45 -4.04 -8.43
CA ALA A 109 5.23 -3.00 -7.75
C ALA A 109 4.96 -1.61 -8.32
N VAL A 110 4.92 -1.46 -9.65
CA VAL A 110 4.60 -0.21 -10.35
C VAL A 110 3.18 0.25 -10.05
N LEU A 111 2.19 -0.66 -10.04
CA LEU A 111 0.80 -0.30 -9.73
C LEU A 111 0.65 0.21 -8.29
N VAL A 112 1.27 -0.45 -7.31
CA VAL A 112 1.25 -0.02 -5.91
C VAL A 112 2.00 1.30 -5.72
N ALA A 113 3.22 1.41 -6.27
CA ALA A 113 4.04 2.61 -6.17
C ALA A 113 3.41 3.80 -6.89
N GLY A 114 2.86 3.59 -8.09
CA GLY A 114 2.15 4.60 -8.87
C GLY A 114 0.91 5.13 -8.16
N ARG A 115 0.12 4.23 -7.54
CA ARG A 115 -1.01 4.64 -6.69
C ARG A 115 -0.55 5.49 -5.50
N PHE A 116 0.56 5.15 -4.87
CA PHE A 116 1.13 5.94 -3.78
C PHE A 116 1.65 7.30 -4.27
N ALA A 117 2.38 7.34 -5.38
CA ALA A 117 2.89 8.57 -5.99
C ALA A 117 1.76 9.53 -6.37
N LEU A 118 0.66 9.01 -6.94
CA LEU A 118 -0.54 9.80 -7.24
C LEU A 118 -1.15 10.40 -5.97
N GLY A 119 -1.16 9.66 -4.86
CA GLY A 119 -1.60 10.14 -3.56
C GLY A 119 -0.74 11.29 -3.03
N VAL A 120 0.59 11.17 -3.09
CA VAL A 120 1.52 12.23 -2.68
C VAL A 120 1.40 13.45 -3.59
N TRP A 121 1.29 13.26 -4.90
CA TRP A 121 1.08 14.34 -5.86
C TRP A 121 -0.23 15.09 -5.59
N THR A 122 -1.31 14.36 -5.29
CA THR A 122 -2.60 14.94 -4.93
C THR A 122 -2.48 15.79 -3.67
N LEU A 123 -1.75 15.31 -2.67
CA LEU A 123 -1.54 15.99 -1.41
C LEU A 123 -0.67 17.25 -1.55
N ALA A 124 0.37 17.18 -2.37
CA ALA A 124 1.18 18.32 -2.75
C ALA A 124 0.35 19.37 -3.50
N ARG A 125 -0.49 18.93 -4.45
CA ARG A 125 -1.42 19.82 -5.18
C ARG A 125 -2.40 20.51 -4.24
N TRP A 126 -3.06 19.78 -3.32
CA TRP A 126 -3.98 20.37 -2.35
C TRP A 126 -3.31 21.39 -1.44
N THR A 127 -2.05 21.13 -1.07
CA THR A 127 -1.26 22.06 -0.27
C THR A 127 -0.92 23.32 -1.06
N ALA A 128 -0.51 23.17 -2.33
CA ALA A 128 -0.17 24.29 -3.21
C ALA A 128 -1.39 25.16 -3.55
N THR A 129 -2.56 24.56 -3.77
CA THR A 129 -3.82 25.29 -4.04
C THR A 129 -4.55 25.73 -2.77
N GLY A 130 -4.09 25.29 -1.59
CA GLY A 130 -4.71 25.56 -0.31
C GLY A 130 -4.50 26.99 0.16
N ARG A 131 -5.53 27.58 0.76
CA ARG A 131 -5.48 28.94 1.33
C ARG A 131 -4.85 28.91 2.71
N ALA A 132 -4.18 29.99 3.11
CA ALA A 132 -3.70 30.10 4.49
C ALA A 132 -4.87 30.16 5.46
N VAL A 133 -4.73 29.53 6.63
CA VAL A 133 -5.71 29.65 7.71
C VAL A 133 -5.33 30.83 8.59
N GLU A 134 -6.18 31.87 8.60
CA GLU A 134 -5.94 33.10 9.36
C GLU A 134 -6.73 33.16 10.68
N THR A 135 -7.67 32.23 10.88
CA THR A 135 -8.53 32.21 12.06
C THR A 135 -7.73 32.09 13.36
N SER A 136 -7.91 33.05 14.26
CA SER A 136 -7.11 33.19 15.49
C SER A 136 -7.14 31.97 16.41
N ALA A 137 -8.24 31.21 16.45
CA ALA A 137 -8.34 30.00 17.28
C ALA A 137 -7.37 28.90 16.83
N TRP A 138 -7.22 28.73 15.51
CA TRP A 138 -6.38 27.69 14.91
C TRP A 138 -4.90 28.08 14.92
N THR A 139 -4.59 29.34 14.64
CA THR A 139 -3.21 29.85 14.69
C THR A 139 -2.67 29.88 16.13
N ARG A 140 -3.50 30.24 17.12
CA ARG A 140 -3.12 30.14 18.55
C ARG A 140 -2.92 28.70 19.00
N ALA A 141 -3.86 27.80 18.71
CA ALA A 141 -3.71 26.39 19.05
C ALA A 141 -2.43 25.79 18.44
N LEU A 142 -2.07 26.21 17.22
CA LEU A 142 -0.82 25.81 16.59
C LEU A 142 0.41 26.37 17.30
N ALA A 143 0.41 27.66 17.64
CA ALA A 143 1.49 28.31 18.37
C ALA A 143 1.74 27.64 19.74
N ASP A 144 0.66 27.34 20.48
CA ASP A 144 0.72 26.67 21.79
C ASP A 144 1.44 25.31 21.72
N HIS A 145 1.26 24.57 20.61
CA HIS A 145 1.83 23.25 20.41
C HIS A 145 3.22 23.24 19.76
N THR A 146 3.64 24.33 19.13
CA THR A 146 4.95 24.47 18.48
C THR A 146 6.00 25.08 19.40
N GLY A 147 5.61 25.98 20.29
CA GLY A 147 6.53 26.70 21.16
C GLY A 147 7.58 27.47 20.33
N PRO A 148 8.89 27.42 20.69
CA PRO A 148 9.93 28.19 19.99
C PRO A 148 10.34 27.60 18.63
N ARG A 149 9.77 26.46 18.22
CA ARG A 149 10.14 25.79 16.96
C ARG A 149 9.36 26.39 15.78
N ARG A 150 9.91 26.24 14.57
CA ARG A 150 9.21 26.62 13.33
C ARG A 150 7.86 25.88 13.25
N PRO A 151 6.72 26.58 13.09
CA PRO A 151 5.43 25.94 13.00
C PRO A 151 5.23 25.23 11.65
N PRO A 152 4.41 24.16 11.60
CA PRO A 152 3.95 23.61 10.33
C PRO A 152 3.17 24.64 9.54
N VAL A 153 3.14 24.44 8.22
CA VAL A 153 2.29 25.23 7.34
C VAL A 153 0.83 24.79 7.51
N LEU A 154 -0.04 25.69 7.95
CA LEU A 154 -1.47 25.43 8.12
C LEU A 154 -2.26 25.95 6.91
N ARG A 155 -2.96 25.05 6.21
CA ARG A 155 -3.73 25.39 4.99
C ARG A 155 -5.16 24.87 5.06
N LEU A 156 -6.08 25.62 4.46
CA LEU A 156 -7.45 25.22 4.17
C LEU A 156 -7.53 24.64 2.75
N SER A 157 -8.09 23.44 2.64
CA SER A 157 -8.39 22.79 1.36
C SER A 157 -9.77 22.12 1.42
N ASP A 158 -10.69 22.56 0.57
CA ASP A 158 -12.04 21.97 0.48
C ASP A 158 -12.02 20.54 -0.13
N ALA A 159 -10.87 20.08 -0.64
CA ALA A 159 -10.72 18.76 -1.24
C ALA A 159 -10.36 17.66 -0.22
N THR A 160 -10.00 18.02 1.02
CA THR A 160 -9.66 17.04 2.06
C THR A 160 -10.91 16.55 2.79
N PRO A 161 -11.05 15.23 3.05
CA PRO A 161 -12.23 14.67 3.72
C PRO A 161 -12.30 14.93 5.24
N GLY A 162 -11.24 15.51 5.81
CA GLY A 162 -11.06 15.80 7.23
C GLY A 162 -9.69 16.46 7.48
N PRO A 163 -9.36 16.80 8.74
CA PRO A 163 -8.02 17.28 9.07
C PRO A 163 -7.00 16.19 8.80
N LEU A 164 -5.83 16.59 8.30
CA LEU A 164 -4.72 15.67 8.06
C LEU A 164 -3.39 16.43 8.15
N SER A 165 -2.34 15.71 8.56
CA SER A 165 -0.97 16.20 8.53
C SER A 165 -0.08 15.33 7.67
N TRP A 166 0.89 15.95 7.00
CA TRP A 166 1.83 15.24 6.14
C TRP A 166 3.18 15.93 6.00
N GLY A 167 4.16 15.17 5.50
CA GLY A 167 5.54 15.61 5.33
C GLY A 167 6.42 15.39 6.58
N LEU A 168 7.67 15.86 6.49
CA LEU A 168 8.61 15.85 7.61
C LEU A 168 8.50 17.16 8.41
N PRO A 169 8.79 17.16 9.73
CA PRO A 169 8.78 18.38 10.55
C PRO A 169 9.62 19.51 9.93
N PRO A 170 9.09 20.76 9.86
CA PRO A 170 7.88 21.23 10.53
C PRO A 170 6.57 20.72 9.91
N GLY A 171 6.55 20.34 8.63
CA GLY A 171 5.42 19.66 7.97
C GLY A 171 4.27 20.57 7.56
N VAL A 172 3.17 19.96 7.13
CA VAL A 172 1.95 20.63 6.66
C VAL A 172 0.74 20.06 7.39
N VAL A 173 -0.17 20.91 7.84
CA VAL A 173 -1.50 20.54 8.34
C VAL A 173 -2.54 21.11 7.38
N LEU A 174 -3.37 20.23 6.81
CA LEU A 174 -4.51 20.61 5.99
C LEU A 174 -5.80 20.47 6.80
N LEU A 175 -6.64 21.49 6.73
CA LEU A 175 -7.98 21.49 7.29
C LEU A 175 -9.00 21.60 6.16
N ASP A 176 -10.16 20.97 6.33
CA ASP A 176 -11.34 21.21 5.52
C ASP A 176 -12.22 22.31 6.14
N ARG A 177 -13.19 22.82 5.37
CA ARG A 177 -14.08 23.90 5.82
C ARG A 177 -14.98 23.50 6.98
N ALA A 178 -15.45 22.25 7.06
CA ALA A 178 -16.30 21.79 8.14
C ALA A 178 -15.54 21.72 9.46
N THR A 179 -14.27 21.29 9.43
CA THR A 179 -13.38 21.33 10.59
C THR A 179 -13.06 22.77 10.99
N LEU A 180 -12.67 23.62 10.03
CA LEU A 180 -12.32 25.02 10.30
C LEU A 180 -13.46 25.80 10.98
N ALA A 181 -14.72 25.50 10.65
CA ALA A 181 -15.92 26.10 11.22
C ALA A 181 -16.17 25.77 12.71
N ARG A 182 -15.33 24.95 13.35
CA ARG A 182 -15.47 24.51 14.75
C ARG A 182 -14.26 24.93 15.58
N PRO A 183 -14.06 26.24 15.84
CA PRO A 183 -12.89 26.74 16.56
C PRO A 183 -12.75 26.16 17.98
N GLU A 184 -13.83 25.70 18.59
CA GLU A 184 -13.84 25.03 19.89
C GLU A 184 -13.09 23.68 19.87
N THR A 185 -12.91 23.08 18.69
CA THR A 185 -12.19 21.82 18.50
C THR A 185 -10.71 22.02 18.13
N ALA A 186 -10.27 23.28 17.93
CA ALA A 186 -8.94 23.59 17.40
C ALA A 186 -7.81 22.99 18.24
N GLN A 187 -7.89 23.11 19.58
CA GLN A 187 -6.86 22.55 20.47
C GLN A 187 -6.78 21.02 20.35
N ALA A 188 -7.92 20.33 20.29
CA ALA A 188 -7.97 18.87 20.16
C ALA A 188 -7.39 18.39 18.82
N VAL A 189 -7.82 19.00 17.72
CA VAL A 189 -7.39 18.63 16.36
C VAL A 189 -5.90 18.93 16.18
N ILE A 190 -5.46 20.13 16.55
CA ILE A 190 -4.04 20.51 16.42
C ILE A 190 -3.15 19.63 17.31
N ALA A 191 -3.57 19.32 18.54
CA ALA A 191 -2.80 18.42 19.41
C ALA A 191 -2.61 17.04 18.78
N HIS A 192 -3.64 16.51 18.12
CA HIS A 192 -3.61 15.24 17.39
C HIS A 192 -2.66 15.30 16.18
N GLU A 193 -2.85 16.27 15.29
CA GLU A 193 -2.02 16.42 14.08
C GLU A 193 -0.55 16.71 14.40
N MET A 194 -0.30 17.51 15.43
CA MET A 194 1.06 17.73 15.93
C MET A 194 1.68 16.45 16.53
N GLY A 195 0.86 15.53 17.05
CA GLY A 195 1.28 14.20 17.47
C GLY A 195 1.89 13.41 16.31
N HIS A 196 1.22 13.37 15.16
CA HIS A 196 1.72 12.71 13.95
C HIS A 196 3.01 13.34 13.43
N LEU A 197 3.07 14.68 13.35
CA LEU A 197 4.25 15.40 12.88
C LEU A 197 5.46 15.14 13.78
N ARG A 198 5.31 15.29 15.10
CA ARG A 198 6.40 15.11 16.07
C ARG A 198 6.95 13.68 16.07
N ARG A 199 6.08 12.69 15.83
CA ARG A 199 6.46 11.26 15.75
C ARG A 199 6.88 10.81 14.35
N ARG A 200 6.87 11.71 13.37
CA ARG A 200 7.25 11.48 11.97
C ARG A 200 6.44 10.35 11.32
N ASP A 201 5.15 10.27 11.63
CA ASP A 201 4.28 9.17 11.20
C ASP A 201 4.22 9.06 9.68
N TRP A 202 4.21 10.21 8.99
CA TRP A 202 4.24 10.27 7.53
C TRP A 202 5.44 9.54 6.92
N LEU A 203 6.65 9.68 7.51
CA LEU A 203 7.85 8.98 7.03
C LEU A 203 7.64 7.46 7.08
N PHE A 204 7.15 6.94 8.20
CA PHE A 204 6.93 5.50 8.35
C PHE A 204 5.76 5.00 7.50
N LEU A 205 4.76 5.84 7.24
CA LEU A 205 3.72 5.54 6.27
C LEU A 205 4.31 5.39 4.86
N VAL A 206 5.18 6.31 4.44
CA VAL A 206 5.92 6.22 3.16
C VAL A 206 6.76 4.94 3.11
N LEU A 207 7.56 4.67 4.13
CA LEU A 207 8.39 3.46 4.21
C LEU A 207 7.53 2.18 4.14
N SER A 208 6.38 2.15 4.83
CA SER A 208 5.48 1.00 4.78
C SER A 208 4.84 0.81 3.40
N ARG A 209 4.55 1.91 2.67
CA ARG A 209 4.06 1.84 1.27
C ARG A 209 5.14 1.35 0.32
N LEU A 210 6.40 1.74 0.52
CA LEU A 210 7.53 1.20 -0.22
C LEU A 210 7.70 -0.31 0.04
N ALA A 211 7.64 -0.74 1.30
CA ALA A 211 7.67 -2.15 1.64
C ALA A 211 6.52 -2.91 0.97
N LEU A 212 5.31 -2.33 0.99
CA LEU A 212 4.14 -2.92 0.34
C LEU A 212 4.26 -2.97 -1.19
N ALA A 213 4.97 -2.03 -1.83
CA ALA A 213 5.27 -2.11 -3.27
C ALA A 213 6.26 -3.24 -3.59
N LEU A 214 7.29 -3.44 -2.75
CA LEU A 214 8.27 -4.50 -2.94
C LEU A 214 7.70 -5.90 -2.67
N PHE A 215 6.84 -6.00 -1.65
CA PHE A 215 6.27 -7.25 -1.15
C PHE A 215 4.75 -7.31 -1.36
N TRP A 216 4.24 -6.74 -2.47
CA TRP A 216 2.79 -6.60 -2.72
C TRP A 216 2.05 -7.94 -2.76
N PHE A 217 2.74 -9.02 -3.09
CA PHE A 217 2.21 -10.38 -3.13
C PHE A 217 2.05 -11.00 -1.72
N ASN A 218 2.63 -10.41 -0.67
CA ASN A 218 2.61 -10.94 0.69
C ASN A 218 1.47 -10.32 1.52
N PRO A 219 0.42 -11.09 1.89
CA PRO A 219 -0.73 -10.56 2.63
C PRO A 219 -0.37 -10.02 4.02
N LEU A 220 0.66 -10.56 4.69
CA LEU A 220 1.07 -10.08 6.02
C LEU A 220 1.66 -8.66 5.96
N VAL A 221 2.26 -8.26 4.84
CA VAL A 221 2.76 -6.90 4.66
C VAL A 221 1.60 -5.90 4.51
N TRP A 222 0.49 -6.32 3.90
CA TRP A 222 -0.75 -5.52 3.89
C TRP A 222 -1.35 -5.37 5.29
N VAL A 223 -1.39 -6.44 6.07
CA VAL A 223 -1.85 -6.41 7.47
C VAL A 223 -0.93 -5.52 8.31
N LEU A 224 0.39 -5.62 8.13
CA LEU A 224 1.39 -4.76 8.77
C LEU A 224 1.16 -3.27 8.46
N HIS A 225 0.94 -2.92 7.19
CA HIS A 225 0.64 -1.54 6.80
C HIS A 225 -0.63 -1.01 7.48
N ARG A 226 -1.70 -1.80 7.51
CA ARG A 226 -2.96 -1.43 8.19
C ARG A 226 -2.77 -1.28 9.69
N ALA A 227 -2.12 -2.24 10.33
CA ALA A 227 -1.82 -2.20 11.75
C ALA A 227 -0.95 -0.98 12.11
N LEU A 228 0.02 -0.60 11.26
CA LEU A 228 0.84 0.59 11.48
C LEU A 228 -0.01 1.87 11.47
N ILE A 229 -0.98 1.98 10.57
CA ILE A 229 -1.92 3.12 10.53
C ILE A 229 -2.76 3.14 11.79
N ASP A 230 -3.40 2.02 12.15
CA ASP A 230 -4.23 1.90 13.34
C ASP A 230 -3.48 2.29 14.63
N ARG A 231 -2.29 1.74 14.83
CA ARG A 231 -1.45 2.05 15.99
C ARG A 231 -0.93 3.49 15.97
N SER A 232 -0.78 4.11 14.79
CA SER A 232 -0.37 5.51 14.68
C SER A 232 -1.49 6.46 15.09
N GLU A 233 -2.75 6.16 14.73
CA GLU A 233 -3.94 6.88 15.21
C GLU A 233 -4.09 6.78 16.72
N GLU A 234 -4.00 5.57 17.29
CA GLU A 234 -4.06 5.35 18.75
C GLU A 234 -2.95 6.15 19.48
N ALA A 235 -1.73 6.18 18.91
CA ALA A 235 -0.61 6.93 19.49
C ALA A 235 -0.78 8.45 19.37
N ALA A 236 -1.41 8.95 18.30
CA ALA A 236 -1.73 10.36 18.13
C ALA A 236 -2.88 10.80 19.06
N ASP A 237 -3.90 9.96 19.23
CA ASP A 237 -4.96 10.14 20.23
C ASP A 237 -4.35 10.26 21.64
N ALA A 238 -3.49 9.31 22.03
CA ALA A 238 -2.80 9.37 23.33
C ALA A 238 -1.90 10.61 23.48
N ALA A 239 -1.32 11.11 22.39
CA ALA A 239 -0.53 12.34 22.40
C ALA A 239 -1.41 13.59 22.62
N ALA A 240 -2.60 13.63 22.01
CA ALA A 240 -3.57 14.71 22.16
C ALA A 240 -4.15 14.79 23.58
N LEU A 241 -4.42 13.63 24.21
CA LEU A 241 -4.93 13.53 25.59
C LEU A 241 -3.99 14.09 26.66
N ARG A 242 -2.72 14.38 26.31
CA ARG A 242 -1.80 15.10 27.20
C ARG A 242 -2.06 16.61 27.26
N HIS A 243 -2.84 17.14 26.33
CA HIS A 243 -3.09 18.57 26.15
C HIS A 243 -4.58 18.91 26.28
N VAL A 244 -5.47 17.94 26.07
CA VAL A 244 -6.93 18.11 26.13
C VAL A 244 -7.54 17.00 26.99
N ASP A 245 -8.54 17.36 27.81
CA ASP A 245 -9.31 16.39 28.59
C ASP A 245 -10.00 15.34 27.72
N ARG A 246 -10.13 14.11 28.23
CA ARG A 246 -10.69 12.96 27.50
C ARG A 246 -12.10 13.20 26.98
N THR A 247 -12.96 13.81 27.79
CA THR A 247 -14.36 14.06 27.43
C THR A 247 -14.46 15.11 26.34
N THR A 248 -13.68 16.18 26.49
CA THR A 248 -13.60 17.27 25.50
C THR A 248 -13.05 16.75 24.16
N TYR A 249 -12.00 15.94 24.22
CA TYR A 249 -11.40 15.31 23.04
C TYR A 249 -12.38 14.36 22.33
N ALA A 250 -13.05 13.48 23.07
CA ALA A 250 -14.04 12.56 22.49
C ALA A 250 -15.21 13.30 21.84
N ARG A 251 -15.71 14.37 22.48
CA ARG A 251 -16.77 15.22 21.90
C ARG A 251 -16.31 15.91 20.62
N ALA A 252 -15.08 16.41 20.58
CA ALA A 252 -14.48 16.98 19.37
C ALA A 252 -14.44 15.93 18.24
N LEU A 253 -13.98 14.72 18.52
CA LEU A 253 -13.86 13.63 17.54
C LEU A 253 -15.23 13.20 16.97
N ILE A 254 -16.26 13.10 17.82
CA ILE A 254 -17.64 12.83 17.38
C ILE A 254 -18.16 13.97 16.48
N GLY A 255 -17.91 15.22 16.87
CA GLY A 255 -18.30 16.40 16.10
C GLY A 255 -17.68 16.45 14.70
N LEU A 256 -16.43 15.99 14.55
CA LEU A 256 -15.77 15.91 13.25
C LEU A 256 -16.30 14.76 12.38
N ALA A 257 -16.55 13.59 12.98
CA ALA A 257 -16.95 12.41 12.21
C ALA A 257 -18.34 12.50 11.57
N THR A 258 -19.25 13.27 12.18
CA THR A 258 -20.65 13.41 11.72
C THR A 258 -20.80 14.21 10.41
N ARG A 259 -19.73 14.85 9.91
CA ARG A 259 -19.80 15.76 8.74
C ARG A 259 -18.75 15.47 7.66
N THR A 260 -18.15 14.28 7.67
CA THR A 260 -17.15 13.90 6.66
C THR A 260 -17.77 13.76 5.27
N ALA A 261 -17.22 14.52 4.31
CA ALA A 261 -17.62 14.47 2.90
C ALA A 261 -17.09 13.18 2.23
N PRO A 262 -17.71 12.71 1.13
CA PRO A 262 -17.23 11.55 0.39
C PRO A 262 -15.77 11.74 -0.04
N THR A 263 -14.93 10.77 0.32
CA THR A 263 -13.49 10.78 0.05
C THR A 263 -13.22 10.66 -1.46
N PRO A 264 -12.54 11.63 -2.10
CA PRO A 264 -12.18 11.48 -3.50
C PRO A 264 -11.27 10.27 -3.71
N LEU A 265 -11.36 9.62 -4.87
CA LEU A 265 -10.62 8.37 -5.18
C LEU A 265 -9.10 8.53 -5.01
N ALA A 266 -8.57 9.72 -5.28
CA ALA A 266 -7.18 10.10 -5.09
C ALA A 266 -6.79 10.27 -3.60
N ALA A 267 -7.72 10.73 -2.76
CA ALA A 267 -7.56 10.78 -1.31
C ALA A 267 -7.62 9.37 -0.70
N ALA A 268 -8.46 8.50 -1.25
CA ALA A 268 -8.51 7.08 -0.91
C ALA A 268 -7.23 6.33 -1.30
N ALA A 269 -6.41 6.87 -2.22
CA ALA A 269 -5.07 6.36 -2.52
C ALA A 269 -4.08 6.59 -1.37
N MET A 270 -4.27 7.64 -0.57
CA MET A 270 -3.51 7.88 0.66
C MET A 270 -4.16 7.22 1.87
N ALA A 271 -5.48 7.33 1.99
CA ALA A 271 -6.24 6.81 3.12
C ALA A 271 -6.43 5.29 3.01
N ALA A 272 -5.53 4.53 3.64
CA ALA A 272 -6.02 3.30 4.24
C ALA A 272 -6.92 3.73 5.41
N ARG A 273 -8.17 3.28 5.41
CA ARG A 273 -9.10 3.58 6.50
C ARG A 273 -8.53 2.99 7.78
N GLY A 274 -8.09 3.87 8.68
CA GLY A 274 -7.70 3.51 10.02
C GLY A 274 -8.89 3.01 10.84
N THR A 275 -8.63 2.77 12.11
CA THR A 275 -9.57 2.20 13.08
C THR A 275 -10.87 3.01 13.11
N PRO A 276 -12.04 2.36 13.02
CA PRO A 276 -13.33 3.05 13.04
C PRO A 276 -13.46 3.91 14.30
N LEU A 277 -14.07 5.08 14.16
CA LEU A 277 -14.24 6.08 15.22
C LEU A 277 -14.70 5.47 16.56
N LYS A 278 -15.68 4.55 16.52
CA LYS A 278 -16.20 3.87 17.71
C LYS A 278 -15.09 3.15 18.51
N GLN A 279 -14.20 2.46 17.81
CA GLN A 279 -13.09 1.74 18.45
C GLN A 279 -12.05 2.71 19.02
N ARG A 280 -11.78 3.84 18.35
CA ARG A 280 -10.91 4.90 18.89
C ARG A 280 -11.46 5.50 20.17
N ILE A 281 -12.75 5.86 20.19
CA ILE A 281 -13.43 6.39 21.39
C ILE A 281 -13.40 5.35 22.51
N ALA A 282 -13.70 4.09 22.22
CA ALA A 282 -13.62 3.02 23.22
C ALA A 282 -12.19 2.87 23.78
N HIS A 283 -11.15 3.00 22.96
CA HIS A 283 -9.76 2.93 23.40
C HIS A 283 -9.39 4.13 24.30
N ILE A 284 -9.75 5.34 23.88
CA ILE A 284 -9.55 6.58 24.67
C ILE A 284 -10.23 6.48 26.04
N MET A 285 -11.38 5.81 26.14
CA MET A 285 -12.11 5.66 27.40
C MET A 285 -11.59 4.51 28.27
N SER A 286 -10.90 3.53 27.70
CA SER A 286 -10.41 2.34 28.42
C SER A 286 -8.90 2.36 28.73
N GLU A 287 -8.11 3.22 28.08
CA GLU A 287 -6.67 3.28 28.31
C GLU A 287 -6.33 3.88 29.69
N THR A 288 -5.75 3.05 30.56
CA THR A 288 -5.07 3.44 31.79
C THR A 288 -3.58 3.75 31.51
N PRO A 289 -2.99 4.82 32.08
CA PRO A 289 -1.60 5.17 31.83
C PRO A 289 -0.61 4.18 32.50
N GLY A 290 -0.18 3.11 31.83
CA GLY A 290 0.85 2.19 32.34
C GLY A 290 2.26 2.59 31.91
N ARG A 291 3.36 2.45 32.68
CA ARG A 291 4.74 2.98 32.42
C ARG A 291 5.42 2.51 31.10
N ARG A 292 6.26 3.34 30.45
CA ARG A 292 7.03 2.97 29.23
C ARG A 292 8.09 1.91 29.53
N ARG A 293 8.35 0.98 28.59
CA ARG A 293 9.34 -0.11 28.74
C ARG A 293 10.34 -0.17 27.57
N PRO A 294 11.29 0.79 27.47
CA PRO A 294 12.19 0.88 26.33
C PRO A 294 13.11 -0.34 26.17
N ALA A 295 13.56 -0.94 27.27
CA ALA A 295 14.43 -2.13 27.23
C ALA A 295 13.73 -3.35 26.58
N LEU A 296 12.42 -3.52 26.81
CA LEU A 296 11.63 -4.59 26.19
C LEU A 296 11.49 -4.38 24.68
N ILE A 297 11.36 -3.13 24.24
CA ILE A 297 11.30 -2.77 22.81
C ILE A 297 12.65 -3.03 22.16
N VAL A 298 13.75 -2.59 22.77
CA VAL A 298 15.10 -2.87 22.28
C VAL A 298 15.33 -4.38 22.20
N ALA A 299 14.94 -5.15 23.20
CA ALA A 299 15.04 -6.60 23.18
C ALA A 299 14.16 -7.25 22.10
N ALA A 300 12.94 -6.76 21.89
CA ALA A 300 12.03 -7.27 20.84
C ALA A 300 12.56 -6.95 19.44
N VAL A 301 13.08 -5.74 19.21
CA VAL A 301 13.68 -5.31 17.95
C VAL A 301 15.00 -6.04 17.70
N ALA A 302 15.84 -6.20 18.72
CA ALA A 302 17.07 -6.98 18.65
C ALA A 302 16.77 -8.46 18.37
N GLY A 303 15.77 -9.04 19.03
CA GLY A 303 15.30 -10.40 18.76
C GLY A 303 14.79 -10.57 17.32
N LEU A 304 14.04 -9.60 16.80
CA LEU A 304 13.57 -9.59 15.41
C LEU A 304 14.74 -9.53 14.42
N ALA A 305 15.76 -8.71 14.70
CA ALA A 305 16.98 -8.64 13.90
C ALA A 305 17.79 -9.95 13.96
N VAL A 306 17.99 -10.52 15.16
CA VAL A 306 18.72 -11.77 15.38
C VAL A 306 18.04 -12.97 14.74
N VAL A 307 16.70 -12.98 14.61
CA VAL A 307 15.97 -14.02 13.86
C VAL A 307 16.04 -13.76 12.35
N ALA A 308 15.93 -12.50 11.92
CA ALA A 308 15.96 -12.13 10.50
C ALA A 308 17.34 -12.36 9.85
N THR A 309 18.45 -12.16 10.57
CA THR A 309 19.82 -12.31 10.04
C THR A 309 20.18 -13.73 9.58
N PRO A 310 20.03 -14.81 10.41
CA PRO A 310 20.27 -16.17 9.97
C PRO A 310 19.29 -16.58 8.85
N ILE A 311 18.02 -16.21 8.96
CA ILE A 311 17.01 -16.48 7.93
C ILE A 311 17.39 -15.80 6.60
N ALA A 312 17.96 -14.59 6.62
CA ALA A 312 18.46 -13.91 5.43
C ALA A 312 19.70 -14.59 4.84
N ALA A 313 20.64 -15.04 5.68
CA ALA A 313 21.90 -15.66 5.28
C ALA A 313 21.77 -17.11 4.78
N PHE A 314 20.75 -17.86 5.23
CA PHE A 314 20.59 -19.26 4.81
C PHE A 314 20.02 -19.37 3.38
N GLU A 315 20.77 -20.07 2.52
CA GLU A 315 20.30 -20.62 1.26
C GLU A 315 20.28 -22.15 1.37
N LEU A 316 19.12 -22.76 1.12
CA LEU A 316 18.99 -24.21 1.02
C LEU A 316 19.44 -24.61 -0.40
N ALA A 317 20.62 -25.20 -0.51
CA ALA A 317 21.20 -25.60 -1.79
C ALA A 317 21.02 -27.11 -2.01
N SER A 318 20.78 -27.50 -3.27
CA SER A 318 20.89 -28.90 -3.68
C SER A 318 22.36 -29.32 -3.61
N ARG A 319 22.65 -30.55 -3.13
CA ARG A 319 24.00 -31.11 -3.28
C ARG A 319 24.37 -31.11 -4.77
N ALA A 320 25.59 -30.65 -5.08
CA ALA A 320 26.13 -30.80 -6.43
C ALA A 320 26.09 -32.29 -6.81
N PRO A 321 25.71 -32.64 -8.05
CA PRO A 321 25.85 -34.01 -8.53
C PRO A 321 27.29 -34.43 -8.31
N GLN A 322 27.49 -35.46 -7.49
CA GLN A 322 28.78 -36.14 -7.42
C GLN A 322 28.96 -36.78 -8.78
N VAL A 323 29.75 -36.15 -9.66
CA VAL A 323 30.14 -36.78 -10.92
C VAL A 323 30.89 -38.05 -10.50
N PRO A 324 30.39 -39.26 -10.78
CA PRO A 324 31.09 -40.47 -10.40
C PRO A 324 32.49 -40.40 -11.02
N PHE A 325 33.54 -40.64 -10.23
CA PHE A 325 34.93 -40.66 -10.71
C PHE A 325 35.12 -41.58 -11.93
N ALA A 326 34.22 -42.54 -12.13
CA ALA A 326 34.16 -43.40 -13.32
C ALA A 326 33.93 -42.65 -14.66
N ALA A 327 33.41 -41.41 -14.66
CA ALA A 327 33.26 -40.59 -15.87
C ALA A 327 34.55 -39.85 -16.28
N LEU A 328 35.62 -39.93 -15.47
CA LEU A 328 36.98 -39.48 -15.82
C LEU A 328 37.82 -40.61 -16.42
N ALA A 329 37.20 -41.68 -16.94
CA ALA A 329 37.92 -42.64 -17.76
C ALA A 329 38.65 -41.87 -18.88
N PRO A 330 39.97 -42.04 -19.06
CA PRO A 330 40.70 -41.39 -20.12
C PRO A 330 40.02 -41.75 -21.44
N VAL A 331 39.62 -40.73 -22.20
CA VAL A 331 39.11 -40.89 -23.56
C VAL A 331 40.08 -41.82 -24.29
N PRO A 332 39.62 -42.96 -24.85
CA PRO A 332 40.52 -43.83 -25.60
C PRO A 332 41.22 -42.98 -26.68
N PRO A 333 42.54 -43.13 -26.87
CA PRO A 333 43.26 -42.33 -27.84
C PRO A 333 42.55 -42.43 -29.18
N THR A 334 42.23 -41.26 -29.74
CA THR A 334 41.55 -41.16 -31.03
C THR A 334 42.34 -42.00 -32.04
N PRO A 335 41.71 -42.94 -32.77
CA PRO A 335 42.43 -43.70 -33.79
C PRO A 335 43.08 -42.70 -34.76
N PRO A 336 44.32 -42.95 -35.21
CA PRO A 336 45.02 -42.04 -36.10
C PRO A 336 44.13 -41.78 -37.30
N ALA A 337 43.91 -40.49 -37.60
CA ALA A 337 43.14 -40.09 -38.77
C ALA A 337 43.70 -40.82 -39.99
N PRO A 338 42.84 -41.43 -40.84
CA PRO A 338 43.31 -42.05 -42.07
C PRO A 338 44.10 -40.99 -42.86
N PRO A 339 45.21 -41.38 -43.53
CA PRO A 339 46.00 -40.44 -44.30
C PRO A 339 45.06 -39.72 -45.24
N ARG A 340 45.07 -38.38 -45.14
CA ARG A 340 44.31 -37.50 -46.01
C ARG A 340 44.74 -37.86 -47.42
N GLN A 341 43.91 -38.61 -48.15
CA GLN A 341 44.08 -38.77 -49.58
C GLN A 341 43.92 -37.37 -50.14
N VAL A 342 45.06 -36.76 -50.45
CA VAL A 342 45.10 -35.57 -51.27
C VAL A 342 44.62 -36.08 -52.63
N ALA A 343 43.32 -36.01 -52.86
CA ALA A 343 42.80 -36.14 -54.20
C ALA A 343 43.49 -35.05 -55.00
N TYR A 344 44.44 -35.46 -55.85
CA TYR A 344 45.04 -34.59 -56.84
C TYR A 344 43.87 -34.18 -57.74
N ALA A 345 43.31 -32.99 -57.49
CA ALA A 345 42.40 -32.39 -58.43
C ALA A 345 43.15 -32.31 -59.76
N PRO A 346 42.63 -32.87 -60.87
CA PRO A 346 43.28 -32.74 -62.16
C PRO A 346 43.48 -31.23 -62.44
N PRO A 347 44.62 -30.83 -63.05
CA PRO A 347 44.85 -29.44 -63.37
C PRO A 347 43.68 -28.91 -64.20
N ALA A 348 43.15 -27.76 -63.78
CA ALA A 348 42.09 -27.08 -64.51
C ALA A 348 42.52 -26.87 -65.98
N PRO A 349 41.63 -27.08 -66.96
CA PRO A 349 41.91 -26.74 -68.34
C PRO A 349 42.26 -25.25 -68.45
N PRO A 350 43.17 -24.85 -69.36
CA PRO A 350 43.54 -23.45 -69.52
C PRO A 350 42.30 -22.60 -69.79
N ALA A 351 42.23 -21.45 -69.12
CA ALA A 351 41.19 -20.47 -69.34
C ALA A 351 41.15 -20.07 -70.82
N PRO A 352 39.96 -19.88 -71.43
CA PRO A 352 39.87 -19.23 -72.73
C PRO A 352 40.49 -17.82 -72.65
N PRO A 353 41.08 -17.30 -73.74
CA PRO A 353 41.64 -15.97 -73.73
C PRO A 353 40.57 -14.96 -73.32
N VAL A 354 40.96 -14.07 -72.40
CA VAL A 354 40.18 -12.89 -72.04
C VAL A 354 40.04 -12.05 -73.30
N SER A 355 38.84 -12.04 -73.89
CA SER A 355 38.49 -11.01 -74.86
C SER A 355 38.50 -9.68 -74.12
N ILE A 356 39.56 -8.91 -74.33
CA ILE A 356 39.60 -7.50 -74.03
C ILE A 356 38.56 -6.88 -74.96
N THR A 357 37.36 -6.59 -74.45
CA THR A 357 36.45 -5.67 -75.15
C THR A 357 37.09 -4.30 -75.04
N THR A 358 37.90 -3.98 -76.05
CA THR A 358 38.32 -2.63 -76.38
C THR A 358 37.09 -1.75 -76.45
N LEU A 359 37.13 -0.60 -75.77
CA LEU A 359 36.15 0.47 -75.87
C LEU A 359 35.77 0.69 -77.35
N ALA A 360 34.50 0.49 -77.71
CA ALA A 360 34.01 0.91 -79.02
C ALA A 360 33.92 2.45 -79.05
N PRO A 361 34.44 3.12 -80.10
CA PRO A 361 34.39 4.58 -80.27
C PRO A 361 32.96 5.10 -80.53
N PRO A 362 32.69 6.41 -80.31
CA PRO A 362 31.38 7.00 -80.56
C PRO A 362 30.97 6.90 -82.03
N ALA A 363 29.69 6.67 -82.28
CA ALA A 363 29.11 6.48 -83.61
C ALA A 363 29.26 7.74 -84.51
N PRO A 364 29.50 7.57 -85.83
CA PRO A 364 29.57 8.67 -86.80
C PRO A 364 28.19 9.26 -87.13
N PRO A 365 28.11 10.53 -87.59
CA PRO A 365 26.84 11.21 -87.92
C PRO A 365 26.18 10.65 -89.18
N ALA A 366 24.84 10.69 -89.20
CA ALA A 366 23.99 10.21 -90.28
C ALA A 366 24.16 11.00 -91.61
N PRO A 367 24.00 10.35 -92.78
CA PRO A 367 24.10 11.00 -94.09
C PRO A 367 22.88 11.90 -94.40
N PRO A 368 23.03 12.93 -95.25
CA PRO A 368 21.94 13.86 -95.59
C PRO A 368 20.89 13.22 -96.52
N ALA A 369 19.64 13.61 -96.32
CA ALA A 369 18.49 13.17 -97.08
C ALA A 369 18.48 13.71 -98.54
N PRO A 370 18.04 12.93 -99.53
CA PRO A 370 17.86 13.39 -100.91
C PRO A 370 16.61 14.30 -101.07
N PRO A 371 16.59 15.19 -102.08
CA PRO A 371 15.56 16.21 -102.23
C PRO A 371 14.23 15.67 -102.77
N ALA A 372 13.15 16.37 -102.40
CA ALA A 372 11.78 16.06 -102.76
C ALA A 372 11.45 16.32 -104.25
N PRO A 373 10.67 15.45 -104.91
CA PRO A 373 10.01 15.74 -106.18
C PRO A 373 8.69 16.52 -105.99
N PRO A 374 8.20 17.22 -107.04
CA PRO A 374 7.15 18.22 -106.93
C PRO A 374 5.74 17.64 -106.73
N ALA A 375 4.85 18.53 -106.30
CA ALA A 375 3.46 18.28 -105.99
C ALA A 375 2.60 18.14 -107.26
N ASP A 376 2.10 16.93 -107.49
CA ASP A 376 1.12 16.66 -108.53
C ASP A 376 -0.04 15.87 -107.91
N GLY A 377 -1.18 16.53 -107.83
CA GLY A 377 -2.36 16.06 -107.10
C GLY A 377 -2.97 14.78 -107.65
N ARG A 378 -3.37 13.92 -106.72
CA ARG A 378 -4.62 13.16 -106.76
C ARG A 378 -4.83 12.51 -105.38
N GLY A 379 -5.82 12.99 -104.66
CA GLY A 379 -6.22 12.43 -103.37
C GLY A 379 -6.68 10.98 -103.54
N VAL A 380 -6.05 10.07 -102.79
CA VAL A 380 -6.57 8.73 -102.53
C VAL A 380 -6.55 8.54 -101.02
N TRP A 381 -7.74 8.52 -100.41
CA TRP A 381 -7.91 8.09 -99.03
C TRP A 381 -7.69 6.58 -98.96
N VAL A 382 -6.57 6.16 -98.38
CA VAL A 382 -6.34 4.75 -98.02
C VAL A 382 -6.71 4.59 -96.55
N TYR A 383 -7.88 4.00 -96.28
CA TYR A 383 -8.20 3.43 -94.97
C TYR A 383 -7.26 2.22 -94.74
N SER A 384 -6.20 2.38 -93.95
CA SER A 384 -5.34 1.28 -93.53
C SER A 384 -5.87 0.66 -92.24
N GLY A 385 -6.08 -0.66 -92.26
CA GLY A 385 -6.75 -1.46 -91.23
C GLY A 385 -5.96 -1.73 -89.95
N ASP A 386 -5.38 -0.70 -89.33
CA ASP A 386 -4.72 -0.80 -88.02
C ASP A 386 -5.67 -0.61 -86.81
N ASP A 387 -6.94 -0.27 -87.07
CA ASP A 387 -7.92 0.02 -86.00
C ASP A 387 -8.48 -1.23 -85.29
N VAL A 388 -8.45 -2.40 -85.93
CA VAL A 388 -9.10 -3.62 -85.40
C VAL A 388 -8.24 -4.34 -84.36
N ARG A 389 -6.90 -4.34 -84.52
CA ARG A 389 -5.98 -4.98 -83.57
C ARG A 389 -5.92 -4.20 -82.25
N SER A 390 -5.89 -2.88 -82.33
CA SER A 390 -5.89 -2.00 -81.15
C SER A 390 -7.25 -1.95 -80.42
N ALA A 391 -8.37 -2.16 -81.14
CA ALA A 391 -9.70 -2.27 -80.51
C ALA A 391 -9.86 -3.56 -79.69
N ARG A 392 -9.27 -4.69 -80.14
CA ARG A 392 -9.35 -5.98 -79.45
C ARG A 392 -8.54 -5.99 -78.15
N GLU A 393 -7.35 -5.41 -78.16
CA GLU A 393 -6.50 -5.24 -76.97
C GLU A 393 -7.14 -4.30 -75.94
N ARG A 394 -7.76 -3.20 -76.40
CA ARG A 394 -8.57 -2.31 -75.53
C ARG A 394 -9.82 -3.00 -74.99
N GLY A 395 -10.40 -3.95 -75.73
CA GLY A 395 -11.53 -4.78 -75.28
C GLY A 395 -11.14 -5.72 -74.15
N ALA A 396 -10.06 -6.48 -74.32
CA ALA A 396 -9.53 -7.40 -73.31
C ALA A 396 -9.13 -6.67 -72.00
N ALA A 397 -8.44 -5.53 -72.10
CA ALA A 397 -8.07 -4.72 -70.94
C ALA A 397 -9.29 -4.15 -70.19
N ARG A 398 -10.41 -3.88 -70.89
CA ARG A 398 -11.67 -3.42 -70.27
C ARG A 398 -12.42 -4.55 -69.56
N GLU A 399 -12.35 -5.78 -70.09
CA GLU A 399 -12.92 -6.95 -69.44
C GLU A 399 -12.14 -7.33 -68.18
N GLU A 400 -10.81 -7.31 -68.23
CA GLU A 400 -9.94 -7.55 -67.07
C GLU A 400 -10.18 -6.50 -65.97
N ALA A 401 -10.19 -5.22 -66.33
CA ALA A 401 -10.51 -4.14 -65.39
C ALA A 401 -11.94 -4.22 -64.81
N ARG A 402 -12.88 -4.86 -65.51
CA ARG A 402 -14.24 -5.11 -65.01
C ARG A 402 -14.24 -6.28 -64.03
N ALA A 403 -13.54 -7.37 -64.34
CA ALA A 403 -13.39 -8.51 -63.44
C ALA A 403 -12.71 -8.10 -62.12
N ASP A 404 -11.62 -7.33 -62.19
CA ASP A 404 -10.92 -6.82 -61.01
C ASP A 404 -11.84 -5.94 -60.13
N ARG A 405 -12.67 -5.10 -60.75
CA ARG A 405 -13.64 -4.28 -60.02
C ARG A 405 -14.70 -5.13 -59.33
N GLU A 406 -15.18 -6.19 -59.99
CA GLU A 406 -16.16 -7.12 -59.42
C GLU A 406 -15.57 -7.88 -58.23
N ASP A 407 -14.31 -8.33 -58.33
CA ASP A 407 -13.58 -8.99 -57.24
C ASP A 407 -13.32 -8.05 -56.04
N ILE A 408 -12.87 -6.82 -56.30
CA ILE A 408 -12.68 -5.81 -55.25
C ILE A 408 -14.01 -5.50 -54.54
N GLN A 409 -15.11 -5.40 -55.31
CA GLN A 409 -16.44 -5.21 -54.72
C GLN A 409 -16.90 -6.42 -53.89
N ALA A 410 -16.61 -7.64 -54.33
CA ALA A 410 -16.93 -8.85 -53.58
C ALA A 410 -16.15 -8.91 -52.26
N GLN A 411 -14.83 -8.63 -52.29
CA GLN A 411 -13.99 -8.55 -51.10
C GLN A 411 -14.47 -7.45 -50.13
N ALA A 412 -14.84 -6.28 -50.63
CA ALA A 412 -15.38 -5.19 -49.81
C ALA A 412 -16.72 -5.57 -49.14
N ARG A 413 -17.60 -6.31 -49.83
CA ARG A 413 -18.86 -6.82 -49.24
C ARG A 413 -18.59 -7.85 -48.15
N ALA A 414 -17.66 -8.78 -48.37
CA ALA A 414 -17.26 -9.77 -47.38
C ALA A 414 -16.66 -9.12 -46.12
N ALA A 415 -15.72 -8.19 -46.29
CA ALA A 415 -15.12 -7.46 -45.17
C ALA A 415 -16.16 -6.66 -44.36
N ARG A 416 -17.16 -6.08 -45.03
CA ARG A 416 -18.28 -5.38 -44.37
C ARG A 416 -19.17 -6.35 -43.57
N ALA A 417 -19.47 -7.53 -44.12
CA ALA A 417 -20.24 -8.55 -43.42
C ALA A 417 -19.52 -9.03 -42.14
N ASP A 418 -18.20 -9.31 -42.24
CA ASP A 418 -17.37 -9.70 -41.10
C ASP A 418 -17.26 -8.59 -40.04
N ALA A 419 -17.20 -7.33 -40.46
CA ALA A 419 -17.19 -6.20 -39.53
C ALA A 419 -18.52 -6.08 -38.76
N LEU A 420 -19.65 -6.28 -39.44
CA LEU A 420 -20.98 -6.28 -38.80
C LEU A 420 -21.13 -7.45 -37.82
N ALA A 421 -20.73 -8.66 -38.21
CA ALA A 421 -20.77 -9.83 -37.34
C ALA A 421 -19.93 -9.64 -36.06
N ARG A 422 -18.72 -9.06 -36.18
CA ARG A 422 -17.88 -8.72 -35.02
C ARG A 422 -18.50 -7.64 -34.14
N ALA A 423 -19.15 -6.64 -34.73
CA ALA A 423 -19.85 -5.59 -33.98
C ALA A 423 -21.05 -6.15 -33.19
N ASP A 424 -21.82 -7.07 -33.77
CA ASP A 424 -22.96 -7.68 -33.09
C ASP A 424 -22.51 -8.66 -31.98
N ALA A 425 -21.44 -9.43 -32.20
CA ALA A 425 -20.83 -10.25 -31.16
C ALA A 425 -20.31 -9.39 -29.98
N ALA A 426 -19.66 -8.26 -30.27
CA ALA A 426 -19.19 -7.34 -29.24
C ALA A 426 -20.35 -6.70 -28.46
N ARG A 427 -21.47 -6.37 -29.11
CA ARG A 427 -22.69 -5.88 -28.44
C ARG A 427 -23.30 -6.93 -27.52
N ALA A 428 -23.37 -8.19 -27.96
CA ALA A 428 -23.91 -9.29 -27.16
C ALA A 428 -23.05 -9.55 -25.91
N ASP A 429 -21.72 -9.54 -26.05
CA ASP A 429 -20.78 -9.67 -24.93
C ASP A 429 -20.83 -8.44 -23.98
N ALA A 430 -20.96 -7.23 -24.51
CA ALA A 430 -21.17 -6.04 -23.67
C ALA A 430 -22.47 -6.13 -22.87
N GLN A 431 -23.56 -6.62 -23.48
CA GLN A 431 -24.85 -6.78 -22.83
C GLN A 431 -24.83 -7.89 -21.76
N SER A 432 -24.13 -9.01 -22.00
CA SER A 432 -23.99 -10.08 -21.01
C SER A 432 -23.18 -9.61 -19.78
N ARG A 433 -22.09 -8.87 -19.99
CA ARG A 433 -21.30 -8.26 -18.91
C ARG A 433 -22.08 -7.22 -18.12
N ALA A 434 -22.89 -6.40 -18.80
CA ALA A 434 -23.74 -5.42 -18.13
C ALA A 434 -24.79 -6.09 -17.23
N ARG A 435 -25.40 -7.21 -17.68
CA ARG A 435 -26.34 -8.00 -16.86
C ARG A 435 -25.64 -8.61 -15.64
N ALA A 436 -24.48 -9.25 -15.84
CA ALA A 436 -23.71 -9.81 -14.73
C ALA A 436 -23.31 -8.74 -13.69
N ALA A 437 -22.88 -7.56 -14.16
CA ALA A 437 -22.56 -6.43 -13.29
C ALA A 437 -23.78 -5.94 -12.49
N ALA A 438 -24.95 -5.89 -13.12
CA ALA A 438 -26.20 -5.51 -12.45
C ALA A 438 -26.61 -6.52 -11.37
N ASP A 439 -26.48 -7.82 -11.64
CA ASP A 439 -26.76 -8.87 -10.66
C ASP A 439 -25.80 -8.82 -9.47
N HIS A 440 -24.50 -8.62 -9.73
CA HIS A 440 -23.52 -8.41 -8.67
C HIS A 440 -23.82 -7.16 -7.83
N ALA A 441 -24.24 -6.06 -8.46
CA ALA A 441 -24.64 -4.84 -7.74
C ALA A 441 -25.88 -5.06 -6.87
N ARG A 442 -26.86 -5.85 -7.35
CA ARG A 442 -28.06 -6.19 -6.58
C ARG A 442 -27.72 -7.00 -5.33
N VAL A 443 -26.93 -8.07 -5.48
CA VAL A 443 -26.50 -8.91 -4.35
C VAL A 443 -25.67 -8.10 -3.34
N ALA A 444 -24.75 -7.25 -3.83
CA ALA A 444 -23.98 -6.35 -2.97
C ALA A 444 -24.88 -5.37 -2.20
N GLY A 445 -25.94 -4.85 -2.84
CA GLY A 445 -26.93 -3.99 -2.21
C GLY A 445 -27.73 -4.69 -1.12
N GLU A 446 -28.15 -5.94 -1.33
CA GLU A 446 -28.83 -6.76 -0.32
C GLU A 446 -27.91 -7.05 0.88
N HIS A 447 -26.65 -7.42 0.65
CA HIS A 447 -25.66 -7.62 1.70
C HIS A 447 -25.42 -6.34 2.52
N ALA A 448 -25.36 -5.17 1.86
CA ALA A 448 -25.20 -3.88 2.53
C ALA A 448 -26.42 -3.54 3.41
N ARG A 449 -27.64 -3.86 2.97
CA ARG A 449 -28.87 -3.70 3.77
C ARG A 449 -28.84 -4.57 5.02
N LEU A 450 -28.55 -5.86 4.88
CA LEU A 450 -28.46 -6.80 6.01
C LEU A 450 -27.38 -6.38 7.01
N ALA A 451 -26.20 -5.95 6.54
CA ALA A 451 -25.16 -5.42 7.41
C ALA A 451 -25.62 -4.15 8.15
N GLY A 452 -26.38 -3.27 7.49
CA GLY A 452 -26.98 -2.09 8.09
C GLY A 452 -28.01 -2.43 9.19
N ASP A 453 -28.85 -3.44 8.97
CA ASP A 453 -29.83 -3.91 9.96
C ASP A 453 -29.15 -4.54 11.18
N GLN A 454 -28.14 -5.39 10.96
CA GLN A 454 -27.33 -5.96 12.04
C GLN A 454 -26.63 -4.87 12.86
N ALA A 455 -26.08 -3.85 12.19
CA ALA A 455 -25.46 -2.71 12.87
C ALA A 455 -26.47 -1.93 13.74
N ARG A 456 -27.70 -1.72 13.26
CA ARG A 456 -28.79 -1.10 14.04
C ARG A 456 -29.18 -1.94 15.26
N GLN A 457 -29.29 -3.26 15.10
CA GLN A 457 -29.61 -4.16 16.21
C GLN A 457 -28.51 -4.14 17.27
N HIS A 458 -27.24 -4.22 16.86
CA HIS A 458 -26.10 -4.15 17.77
C HIS A 458 -26.04 -2.79 18.49
N ALA A 459 -26.37 -1.68 17.81
CA ALA A 459 -26.46 -0.37 18.44
C ALA A 459 -27.54 -0.33 19.52
N ARG A 460 -28.73 -0.89 19.25
CA ARG A 460 -29.82 -0.97 20.24
C ARG A 460 -29.44 -1.79 21.48
N VAL A 461 -28.77 -2.92 21.29
CA VAL A 461 -28.30 -3.76 22.41
C VAL A 461 -27.23 -3.01 23.22
N ALA A 462 -26.29 -2.37 22.55
CA ALA A 462 -25.24 -1.59 23.20
C ALA A 462 -25.80 -0.41 24.02
N MET A 463 -26.79 0.32 23.48
CA MET A 463 -27.45 1.42 24.21
C MET A 463 -28.12 0.91 25.49
N ARG A 464 -28.90 -0.17 25.43
CA ARG A 464 -29.52 -0.75 26.63
C ARG A 464 -28.51 -1.23 27.66
N SER A 465 -27.39 -1.80 27.20
CA SER A 465 -26.32 -2.23 28.11
C SER A 465 -25.63 -1.03 28.79
N ALA A 466 -25.44 0.08 28.06
CA ALA A 466 -24.87 1.31 28.61
C ALA A 466 -25.84 1.97 29.61
N GLU A 467 -27.14 2.02 29.29
CA GLU A 467 -28.17 2.52 30.20
C GLU A 467 -28.19 1.75 31.53
N ARG A 468 -28.11 0.41 31.48
CA ARG A 468 -28.02 -0.42 32.68
C ARG A 468 -26.75 -0.16 33.47
N ALA A 469 -25.59 -0.14 32.81
CA ALA A 469 -24.31 0.13 33.47
C ALA A 469 -24.27 1.51 34.14
N MET A 470 -24.89 2.53 33.52
CA MET A 470 -25.03 3.87 34.12
C MET A 470 -25.98 3.85 35.32
N ALA A 471 -27.10 3.12 35.24
CA ALA A 471 -28.02 2.97 36.37
C ALA A 471 -27.33 2.27 37.55
N ASP A 472 -26.59 1.19 37.31
CA ASP A 472 -25.85 0.46 38.33
C ASP A 472 -24.77 1.34 38.97
N ALA A 473 -24.00 2.09 38.16
CA ALA A 473 -23.00 3.02 38.66
C ALA A 473 -23.60 4.11 39.56
N ARG A 474 -24.80 4.61 39.25
CA ARG A 474 -25.50 5.58 40.11
C ARG A 474 -25.88 4.99 41.46
N VAL A 475 -26.35 3.74 41.49
CA VAL A 475 -26.68 3.04 42.74
C VAL A 475 -25.44 2.88 43.60
N GLU A 476 -24.32 2.44 43.02
CA GLU A 476 -23.04 2.31 43.72
C GLU A 476 -22.51 3.66 44.22
N MET A 477 -22.60 4.74 43.43
CA MET A 477 -22.18 6.07 43.87
C MET A 477 -23.02 6.61 45.04
N ARG A 478 -24.34 6.38 45.02
CA ARG A 478 -25.22 6.74 46.16
C ARG A 478 -24.86 5.96 47.42
N ARG A 479 -24.64 4.66 47.27
CA ARG A 479 -24.23 3.79 48.38
C ARG A 479 -22.88 4.23 48.96
N GLY A 480 -21.89 4.51 48.11
CA GLY A 480 -20.60 5.03 48.53
C GLY A 480 -20.71 6.37 49.26
N ALA A 481 -21.58 7.27 48.80
CA ALA A 481 -21.86 8.54 49.47
C ALA A 481 -22.48 8.33 50.87
N GLU A 482 -23.42 7.39 51.02
CA GLU A 482 -23.99 7.05 52.33
C GLU A 482 -22.96 6.44 53.29
N GLU A 483 -22.09 5.55 52.80
CA GLU A 483 -21.02 4.96 53.59
C GLU A 483 -20.01 6.01 54.07
N MET A 484 -19.64 6.97 53.21
CA MET A 484 -18.78 8.09 53.59
C MET A 484 -19.43 9.00 54.64
N ARG A 485 -20.73 9.29 54.54
CA ARG A 485 -21.46 10.07 55.57
C ARG A 485 -21.46 9.37 56.92
N ARG A 486 -21.72 8.06 56.94
CA ARG A 486 -21.64 7.26 58.19
C ARG A 486 -20.22 7.27 58.77
N GLY A 487 -19.21 7.19 57.91
CA GLY A 487 -17.81 7.32 58.32
C GLY A 487 -17.51 8.69 58.95
N ALA A 488 -17.99 9.77 58.34
CA ALA A 488 -17.86 11.12 58.85
C ALA A 488 -18.56 11.29 60.22
N ASP A 489 -19.79 10.78 60.36
CA ASP A 489 -20.52 10.80 61.63
C ASP A 489 -19.76 10.07 62.75
N HIS A 490 -19.20 8.90 62.43
CA HIS A 490 -18.38 8.14 63.37
C HIS A 490 -17.13 8.94 63.79
N MET A 491 -16.42 9.53 62.84
CA MET A 491 -15.24 10.37 63.11
C MET A 491 -15.58 11.61 63.96
N ARG A 492 -16.73 12.26 63.71
CA ARG A 492 -17.21 13.38 64.56
C ARG A 492 -17.54 12.92 65.98
N GLN A 493 -18.19 11.77 66.14
CA GLN A 493 -18.49 11.22 67.47
C GLN A 493 -17.20 10.87 68.22
N GLU A 494 -16.26 10.22 67.56
CA GLU A 494 -14.97 9.84 68.15
C GLU A 494 -14.15 11.07 68.54
N GLY A 495 -14.08 12.06 67.66
CA GLY A 495 -13.42 13.34 67.95
C GLY A 495 -14.02 14.06 69.17
N ARG A 496 -15.35 14.01 69.35
CA ARG A 496 -16.04 14.56 70.53
C ARG A 496 -15.75 13.75 71.80
N ARG A 497 -15.73 12.42 71.72
CA ARG A 497 -15.40 11.56 72.87
C ARG A 497 -13.97 11.80 73.37
N LEU A 498 -13.03 12.02 72.45
CA LEU A 498 -11.65 12.38 72.78
C LEU A 498 -11.52 13.74 73.50
N ALA A 499 -12.57 14.57 73.58
CA ALA A 499 -12.56 15.77 74.42
C ALA A 499 -12.62 15.42 75.93
N ASP A 500 -13.24 14.29 76.29
CA ASP A 500 -13.36 13.82 77.68
C ASP A 500 -12.02 13.24 78.19
N PRO A 501 -11.43 13.78 79.27
CA PRO A 501 -10.23 13.24 79.89
C PRO A 501 -10.36 11.77 80.35
N ALA A 502 -11.54 11.34 80.82
CA ALA A 502 -11.75 9.97 81.28
C ALA A 502 -11.66 8.98 80.12
N TYR A 503 -12.28 9.33 78.98
CA TYR A 503 -12.22 8.53 77.76
C TYR A 503 -10.80 8.43 77.19
N ARG A 504 -10.04 9.53 77.19
CA ARG A 504 -8.63 9.50 76.75
C ARG A 504 -7.77 8.61 77.64
N ALA A 505 -7.98 8.64 78.96
CA ALA A 505 -7.25 7.77 79.88
C ALA A 505 -7.52 6.27 79.61
N GLU A 506 -8.77 5.91 79.32
CA GLU A 506 -9.16 4.55 78.91
C GLU A 506 -8.47 4.15 77.59
N GLN A 507 -8.46 5.03 76.59
CA GLN A 507 -7.81 4.77 75.31
C GLN A 507 -6.28 4.61 75.42
N ILE A 508 -5.62 5.35 76.32
CA ILE A 508 -4.18 5.19 76.59
C ILE A 508 -3.91 3.81 77.23
N GLU A 509 -4.74 3.39 78.18
CA GLU A 509 -4.65 2.07 78.80
C GLU A 509 -4.86 0.95 77.78
N GLU A 510 -5.89 1.07 76.94
CA GLU A 510 -6.21 0.10 75.90
C GLU A 510 -5.08 -0.02 74.86
N ASN A 511 -4.53 1.12 74.40
CA ASN A 511 -3.39 1.11 73.48
C ASN A 511 -2.15 0.48 74.12
N ARG A 512 -1.89 0.75 75.41
CA ARG A 512 -0.78 0.14 76.14
C ARG A 512 -0.92 -1.39 76.23
N ARG A 513 -2.14 -1.90 76.46
CA ARG A 513 -2.43 -3.35 76.43
C ARG A 513 -2.17 -3.97 75.06
N ARG A 514 -2.37 -3.21 73.99
CA ARG A 514 -2.08 -3.63 72.60
C ARG A 514 -0.61 -3.44 72.19
N GLY A 515 0.25 -2.98 73.10
CA GLY A 515 1.68 -2.74 72.84
C GLY A 515 1.98 -1.41 72.15
N ASN A 516 0.99 -0.53 72.01
CA ASN A 516 1.16 0.80 71.40
C ASN A 516 1.33 1.85 72.50
N THR A 517 2.19 2.83 72.24
CA THR A 517 2.39 3.98 73.14
C THR A 517 1.73 5.20 72.53
N VAL A 518 0.70 5.73 73.19
CA VAL A 518 -0.02 6.94 72.79
C VAL A 518 -0.13 7.87 73.99
N THR A 519 0.15 9.16 73.79
CA THR A 519 0.13 10.18 74.85
C THR A 519 -1.20 10.93 74.89
N ASP A 520 -1.53 11.48 76.07
CA ASP A 520 -2.74 12.33 76.21
C ASP A 520 -2.70 13.55 75.28
N ALA A 521 -1.51 14.14 75.09
CA ALA A 521 -1.31 15.26 74.18
C ALA A 521 -1.63 14.89 72.71
N GLU A 522 -1.24 13.69 72.26
CA GLU A 522 -1.54 13.20 70.92
C GLU A 522 -3.04 12.97 70.71
N LEU A 523 -3.72 12.34 71.68
CA LEU A 523 -5.16 12.11 71.62
C LEU A 523 -5.96 13.43 71.67
N ARG A 524 -5.51 14.38 72.48
CA ARG A 524 -6.12 15.72 72.56
C ARG A 524 -5.96 16.49 71.24
N ALA A 525 -4.83 16.34 70.56
CA ALA A 525 -4.61 16.91 69.23
C ALA A 525 -5.32 16.13 68.11
N LEU A 526 -5.68 14.87 68.33
CA LEU A 526 -6.37 14.02 67.35
C LEU A 526 -7.87 14.38 67.23
N GLY A 527 -8.54 14.70 68.33
CA GLY A 527 -9.97 15.03 68.34
C GLY A 527 -10.39 16.10 67.32
N PRO A 528 -9.77 17.30 67.33
CA PRO A 528 -10.07 18.35 66.34
C PRO A 528 -9.77 17.92 64.90
N ARG A 529 -8.67 17.17 64.67
CA ARG A 529 -8.29 16.67 63.34
C ARG A 529 -9.31 15.67 62.78
N LEU A 530 -9.86 14.80 63.61
CA LEU A 530 -10.90 13.86 63.19
C LEU A 530 -12.19 14.57 62.78
N ILE A 531 -12.53 15.68 63.46
CA ILE A 531 -13.70 16.50 63.10
C ILE A 531 -13.46 17.20 61.76
N GLU A 532 -12.29 17.79 61.55
CA GLU A 532 -11.94 18.42 60.27
C GLU A 532 -11.95 17.42 59.11
N GLN A 533 -11.37 16.24 59.31
CA GLN A 533 -11.39 15.16 58.31
C GLN A 533 -12.81 14.63 58.04
N ALA A 534 -13.68 14.61 59.04
CA ALA A 534 -15.07 14.24 58.86
C ALA A 534 -15.83 15.25 58.00
N ASP A 535 -15.59 16.56 58.21
CA ASP A 535 -16.19 17.61 57.40
C ASP A 535 -15.70 17.55 55.94
N ASP A 536 -14.43 17.21 55.72
CA ASP A 536 -13.89 16.94 54.38
C ASP A 536 -14.57 15.73 53.72
N LEU A 537 -14.73 14.64 54.48
CA LEU A 537 -15.35 13.41 53.98
C LEU A 537 -16.84 13.62 53.65
N GLU A 538 -17.53 14.44 54.43
CA GLU A 538 -18.91 14.83 54.17
C GLU A 538 -19.04 15.69 52.91
N ARG A 539 -18.14 16.67 52.71
CA ARG A 539 -18.08 17.43 51.44
C ARG A 539 -17.85 16.52 50.24
N GLN A 540 -16.98 15.52 50.37
CA GLN A 540 -16.75 14.54 49.29
C GLN A 540 -17.98 13.67 49.02
N ALA A 541 -18.69 13.27 50.08
CA ALA A 541 -19.93 12.52 49.94
C ALA A 541 -21.04 13.34 49.26
N GLU A 542 -21.16 14.63 49.60
CA GLU A 542 -22.09 15.55 48.93
C GLU A 542 -21.75 15.72 47.45
N GLN A 543 -20.47 15.90 47.11
CA GLN A 543 -20.03 15.98 45.72
C GLN A 543 -20.32 14.68 44.95
N MET A 544 -20.08 13.52 45.56
CA MET A 544 -20.37 12.22 44.94
C MET A 544 -21.88 12.02 44.72
N ALA A 545 -22.70 12.42 45.69
CA ALA A 545 -24.16 12.38 45.58
C ALA A 545 -24.69 13.35 44.51
N ALA A 546 -24.13 14.56 44.42
CA ALA A 546 -24.46 15.54 43.39
C ALA A 546 -24.08 15.03 41.99
N GLN A 547 -22.89 14.45 41.84
CA GLN A 547 -22.46 13.82 40.58
C GLN A 547 -23.38 12.66 40.16
N ALA A 548 -23.88 11.88 41.12
CA ALA A 548 -24.85 10.81 40.86
C ALA A 548 -26.24 11.36 40.44
N ALA A 549 -26.59 12.59 40.84
CA ALA A 549 -27.83 13.26 40.48
C ALA A 549 -27.75 13.98 39.12
N ASP A 550 -26.65 14.68 38.85
CA ASP A 550 -26.41 15.44 37.60
C ASP A 550 -26.12 14.56 36.39
N ALA A 551 -25.78 13.28 36.60
CA ALA A 551 -25.57 12.32 35.53
C ALA A 551 -26.88 11.82 34.88
N GLY A 552 -28.04 12.36 35.26
CA GLY A 552 -29.38 12.05 34.73
C GLY A 552 -29.88 13.08 33.73
#